data_AF-A0A7X7MF49-F1
#
_entry.id   AF-A0A7X7MF49-F1
#
_cell.length_a   1.000
_cell.length_b   1.000
_cell.length_c   1.000
_cell.angle_alpha   90.00
_cell.angle_beta   90.00
_cell.angle_gamma   90.00
#
_symmetry.space_group_name_H-M   'P 1'
#
loop_
_entity.id
_entity.type
_entity.pdbx_description
1 polymer ?
#
loop_
_entity_poly.entity_id
_entity_poly.type
_entity_poly.pdbx_seq_one_letter_code
_entity_poly.pdbx_strand_id
1 'polypeptide(L)'
;MRTGNQEADRLAAIGRQARRFQSHVRRILAGRGALAGGVAGAWAAGLILLAARLAGIHGSTAERLHFTLALAALVAIIAAVRATRRTPSPDAILAALDAASAAGGLVMCSGADGAPAWPVAVTRLPDIVWNGSRAVRGLALALCFCLTTILLPMRFFGGSSPSIKQGLESLAGQLAERVEQAESESLLPEPLIAALSNQLARIAESGDAADPARTLEALDHIEEELSKSAAEQAEALTAEQAALQGTLALAEQMASRFDAAPPTGTQAAAAAEALSQLLDQAPLAPSLASNLLATVAGTNGLSSATLQQLAARLREAGACSEAQLRRLGEL
;
A
#
# COMPACT_ATOMS: atom_id res chain seq x y z
N MET A 1 73.28 -38.73 33.47
CA MET A 1 72.85 -37.45 32.86
C MET A 1 71.97 -37.57 31.61
N ARG A 2 71.96 -38.69 30.85
CA ARG A 2 71.08 -38.84 29.67
C ARG A 2 69.61 -39.21 29.95
N THR A 3 69.30 -39.76 31.12
CA THR A 3 67.96 -40.25 31.48
C THR A 3 66.97 -39.12 31.83
N GLY A 4 67.42 -38.10 32.57
CA GLY A 4 66.55 -37.00 33.00
C GLY A 4 65.96 -36.16 31.85
N ASN A 5 66.70 -35.95 30.76
CA ASN A 5 66.17 -35.25 29.58
C ASN A 5 65.07 -36.06 28.87
N GLN A 6 65.24 -37.39 28.78
CA GLN A 6 64.24 -38.26 28.16
C GLN A 6 62.93 -38.33 28.98
N GLU A 7 63.03 -38.25 30.30
CA GLU A 7 61.87 -38.23 31.21
C GLU A 7 61.09 -36.91 31.13
N ALA A 8 61.79 -35.77 31.11
CA ALA A 8 61.19 -34.45 30.92
C ALA A 8 60.49 -34.31 29.55
N ASP A 9 61.10 -34.86 28.50
CA ASP A 9 60.52 -34.84 27.14
C ASP A 9 59.23 -35.65 27.03
N ARG A 10 59.10 -36.75 27.79
CA ARG A 10 57.90 -37.60 27.86
C ARG A 10 56.73 -36.90 28.55
N LEU A 11 56.95 -36.30 29.73
CA LEU A 11 55.92 -35.54 30.43
C LEU A 11 55.44 -34.34 29.61
N ALA A 12 56.37 -33.65 28.94
CA ALA A 12 56.04 -32.57 28.02
C ALA A 12 55.22 -33.07 26.80
N ALA A 13 55.48 -34.29 26.30
CA ALA A 13 54.71 -34.90 25.22
C ALA A 13 53.27 -35.22 25.63
N ILE A 14 53.05 -35.78 26.83
CA ILE A 14 51.73 -36.06 27.40
C ILE A 14 50.94 -34.75 27.54
N GLY A 15 51.55 -33.70 28.11
CA GLY A 15 50.92 -32.39 28.25
C GLY A 15 50.61 -31.69 26.92
N ARG A 16 51.39 -31.95 25.86
CA ARG A 16 51.07 -31.48 24.50
C ARG A 16 49.90 -32.26 23.89
N GLN A 17 49.84 -33.58 24.08
CA GLN A 17 48.75 -34.42 23.58
C GLN A 17 47.44 -34.11 24.30
N ALA A 18 47.45 -33.88 25.61
CA ALA A 18 46.30 -33.44 26.39
C ALA A 18 45.74 -32.10 25.90
N ARG A 19 46.60 -31.10 25.66
CA ARG A 19 46.18 -29.80 25.10
C ARG A 19 45.65 -29.93 23.67
N ARG A 20 46.28 -30.75 22.82
CA ARG A 20 45.79 -31.04 21.46
C ARG A 20 44.41 -31.68 21.50
N PHE A 21 44.21 -32.70 22.33
CA PHE A 21 42.90 -33.35 22.49
C PHE A 21 41.85 -32.37 23.05
N GLN A 22 42.20 -31.57 24.06
CA GLN A 22 41.31 -30.52 24.59
C GLN A 22 40.89 -29.51 23.51
N SER A 23 41.82 -29.05 22.68
CA SER A 23 41.53 -28.15 21.56
C SER A 23 40.64 -28.81 20.49
N HIS A 24 40.78 -30.12 20.30
CA HIS A 24 39.99 -30.88 19.35
C HIS A 24 38.55 -31.06 19.86
N VAL A 25 38.38 -31.46 21.12
CA VAL A 25 37.08 -31.51 21.82
C VAL A 25 36.40 -30.14 21.81
N ARG A 26 37.14 -29.06 22.08
CA ARG A 26 36.65 -27.67 22.01
C ARG A 26 36.08 -27.32 20.64
N ARG A 27 36.80 -27.64 19.57
CA ARG A 27 36.37 -27.37 18.19
C ARG A 27 35.10 -28.15 17.83
N ILE A 28 35.01 -29.42 18.24
CA ILE A 28 33.82 -30.25 17.98
C ILE A 28 32.61 -29.74 18.78
N LEU A 29 32.79 -29.38 20.06
CA LEU A 29 31.72 -28.80 20.88
C LEU A 29 31.28 -27.43 20.35
N ALA A 30 32.21 -26.59 19.91
CA ALA A 30 31.92 -25.31 19.27
C ALA A 30 31.10 -25.50 17.99
N GLY A 31 31.51 -26.41 17.11
CA GLY A 31 30.79 -26.74 15.88
C GLY A 31 29.39 -27.27 16.15
N ARG A 32 29.24 -28.16 17.14
CA ARG A 32 27.92 -28.66 17.57
C ARG A 32 27.03 -27.54 18.12
N GLY A 33 27.59 -26.67 18.94
CA GLY A 33 26.90 -25.51 19.50
C GLY A 33 26.46 -24.54 18.41
N ALA A 34 27.36 -24.21 17.47
CA ALA A 34 27.09 -23.33 16.35
C ALA A 34 25.94 -23.85 15.47
N LEU A 35 25.93 -25.15 15.16
CA LEU A 35 24.86 -25.75 14.36
C LEU A 35 23.52 -25.75 15.08
N ALA A 36 23.48 -26.15 16.36
CA ALA A 36 22.24 -26.11 17.14
C ALA A 36 21.71 -24.67 17.30
N GLY A 37 22.61 -23.70 17.55
CA GLY A 37 22.27 -22.29 17.63
C GLY A 37 21.80 -21.71 16.30
N GLY A 38 22.45 -22.06 15.19
CA GLY A 38 22.06 -21.64 13.85
C GLY A 38 20.66 -22.14 13.47
N VAL A 39 20.31 -23.38 13.83
CA VAL A 39 18.94 -23.92 13.65
C VAL A 39 17.92 -23.08 14.42
N ALA A 40 18.17 -22.83 15.71
CA ALA A 40 17.25 -22.05 16.54
C ALA A 40 17.14 -20.60 16.06
N GLY A 41 18.26 -19.99 15.67
CA GLY A 41 18.31 -18.63 15.13
C GLY A 41 17.58 -18.50 13.79
N ALA A 42 17.71 -19.48 12.89
CA ALA A 42 16.97 -19.51 11.63
C ALA A 42 15.45 -19.65 11.88
N TRP A 43 15.02 -20.52 12.79
CA TRP A 43 13.62 -20.61 13.19
C TRP A 43 13.06 -19.30 13.77
N ALA A 44 13.80 -18.69 14.70
CA ALA A 44 13.42 -17.41 15.29
C ALA A 44 13.34 -16.29 14.23
N ALA A 45 14.31 -16.24 13.31
CA ALA A 45 14.31 -15.27 12.22
C ALA A 45 13.12 -15.46 11.27
N GLY A 46 12.79 -16.71 10.92
CA GLY A 46 11.63 -17.03 10.09
C GLY A 46 10.31 -16.63 10.76
N LEU A 47 10.17 -16.87 12.07
CA LEU A 47 9.00 -16.47 12.85
C LEU A 47 8.85 -14.95 12.94
N ILE A 48 9.95 -14.23 13.21
CA ILE A 48 9.95 -12.75 13.24
C ILE A 48 9.59 -12.19 11.87
N LEU A 49 10.15 -12.77 10.80
CA LEU A 49 9.85 -12.35 9.43
C LEU A 49 8.39 -12.57 9.07
N LEU A 50 7.82 -13.71 9.48
CA LEU A 50 6.42 -14.03 9.27
C LEU A 50 5.51 -13.04 10.01
N ALA A 51 5.82 -12.75 11.28
CA ALA A 51 5.10 -11.77 12.08
C ALA A 51 5.20 -10.35 11.50
N ALA A 52 6.39 -9.93 11.04
CA ALA A 52 6.59 -8.64 10.40
C ALA A 52 5.78 -8.51 9.09
N ARG A 53 5.65 -9.58 8.32
CA ARG A 53 4.78 -9.62 7.13
C ARG A 53 3.30 -9.52 7.48
N LEU A 54 2.86 -10.22 8.51
CA LEU A 54 1.49 -10.10 9.03
C LEU A 54 1.19 -8.67 9.53
N ALA A 55 2.20 -7.98 10.07
CA ALA A 55 2.10 -6.59 10.53
C ALA A 55 2.23 -5.53 9.41
N GLY A 56 2.39 -5.94 8.15
CA GLY A 56 2.47 -5.02 7.01
C GLY A 56 3.84 -4.35 6.81
N ILE A 57 4.89 -4.80 7.50
CA ILE A 57 6.25 -4.27 7.34
C ILE A 57 6.93 -5.00 6.18
N HIS A 58 7.01 -4.31 5.04
CA HIS A 58 7.54 -4.87 3.80
C HIS A 58 8.88 -4.25 3.44
N GLY A 59 9.97 -4.88 3.89
CA GLY A 59 11.33 -4.56 3.45
C GLY A 59 11.71 -5.24 2.13
N SER A 60 12.87 -4.88 1.56
CA SER A 60 13.40 -5.51 0.35
C SER A 60 13.71 -7.01 0.57
N THR A 61 13.78 -7.82 -0.49
CA THR A 61 14.18 -9.23 -0.36
C THR A 61 15.60 -9.37 0.19
N ALA A 62 16.51 -8.47 -0.20
CA ALA A 62 17.89 -8.44 0.26
C ALA A 62 18.00 -8.13 1.77
N GLU A 63 17.26 -7.12 2.27
CA GLU A 63 17.23 -6.80 3.71
C GLU A 63 16.74 -7.96 4.56
N ARG A 64 15.71 -8.68 4.09
CA ARG A 64 15.17 -9.86 4.77
C ARG A 64 16.19 -11.01 4.84
N LEU A 65 16.93 -11.24 3.76
CA LEU A 65 18.02 -12.21 3.75
C LEU A 65 19.16 -11.81 4.69
N HIS A 66 19.58 -10.54 4.67
CA HIS A 66 20.61 -10.05 5.58
C HIS A 66 20.19 -10.17 7.05
N PHE A 67 18.93 -9.82 7.38
CA PHE A 67 18.41 -9.94 8.73
C PHE A 67 18.39 -11.40 9.22
N THR A 68 17.88 -12.31 8.39
CA THR A 68 17.82 -13.74 8.75
C THR A 68 19.21 -14.35 8.94
N LEU A 69 20.16 -14.02 8.07
CA LEU A 69 21.55 -14.46 8.18
C LEU A 69 22.25 -13.85 9.40
N ALA A 70 22.06 -12.56 9.66
CA ALA A 70 22.67 -11.87 10.79
C ALA A 70 22.18 -12.44 12.13
N LEU A 71 20.86 -12.67 12.26
CA LEU A 71 20.28 -13.23 13.48
C LEU A 71 20.72 -14.69 13.68
N ALA A 72 20.69 -15.51 12.62
CA ALA A 72 21.16 -16.88 12.70
C ALA A 72 22.65 -16.97 13.07
N ALA A 73 23.49 -16.10 12.50
CA ALA A 73 24.91 -16.02 12.82
C ALA A 73 25.15 -15.59 14.28
N LEU A 74 24.43 -14.59 14.77
CA LEU A 74 24.55 -14.12 16.16
C LEU A 74 24.22 -15.23 17.15
N VAL A 75 23.10 -15.92 16.96
CA VAL A 75 22.68 -17.03 17.83
C VAL A 75 23.65 -18.21 17.73
N ALA A 76 24.17 -18.51 16.54
CA ALA A 76 25.18 -19.54 16.36
C ALA A 76 26.48 -19.23 17.13
N ILE A 77 26.96 -17.98 17.10
CA ILE A 77 28.16 -17.56 17.84
C ILE A 77 27.94 -17.70 19.34
N ILE A 78 26.82 -17.23 19.87
CA ILE A 78 26.49 -17.33 21.31
C ILE A 78 26.43 -18.80 21.75
N ALA A 79 25.77 -19.64 20.96
CA ALA A 79 25.68 -21.07 21.25
C ALA A 79 27.04 -21.78 21.16
N ALA A 80 27.90 -21.39 20.22
CA ALA A 80 29.26 -21.91 20.11
C ALA A 80 30.10 -21.55 21.36
N VAL A 81 30.06 -20.29 21.80
CA VAL A 81 30.76 -19.82 23.01
C VAL A 81 30.22 -20.52 24.27
N ARG A 82 28.89 -20.71 24.37
CA ARG A 82 28.30 -21.43 25.51
C ARG A 82 28.69 -22.92 25.50
N ALA A 83 28.85 -23.52 24.32
CA ALA A 83 29.28 -24.91 24.20
C ALA A 83 30.77 -25.09 24.53
N THR A 84 31.64 -24.14 24.19
CA THR A 84 33.07 -24.18 24.60
C THR A 84 33.27 -23.96 26.09
N ARG A 85 32.34 -23.27 26.76
CA ARG A 85 32.33 -23.18 28.23
C ARG A 85 32.02 -24.52 28.93
N ARG A 86 31.41 -25.47 28.23
CA ARG A 86 31.14 -26.84 28.75
C ARG A 86 32.32 -27.79 28.53
N THR A 87 33.52 -27.27 28.35
CA THR A 87 34.68 -28.13 28.09
C THR A 87 35.11 -28.86 29.36
N PRO A 88 35.45 -30.16 29.24
CA PRO A 88 35.85 -30.95 30.40
C PRO A 88 37.11 -30.37 31.05
N SER A 89 37.21 -30.55 32.37
CA SER A 89 38.40 -30.17 33.14
C SER A 89 39.65 -30.88 32.63
N PRO A 90 40.84 -30.31 32.82
CA PRO A 90 42.10 -30.96 32.42
C PRO A 90 42.24 -32.38 33.00
N ASP A 91 41.77 -32.61 34.22
CA ASP A 91 41.83 -33.93 34.86
C ASP A 91 40.91 -34.96 34.18
N ALA A 92 39.72 -34.55 33.75
CA ALA A 92 38.82 -35.41 33.00
C ALA A 92 39.40 -35.78 31.62
N ILE A 93 40.22 -34.90 31.03
CA ILE A 93 40.91 -35.15 29.77
C ILE A 93 42.06 -36.14 29.97
N LEU A 94 42.81 -36.02 31.05
CA LEU A 94 43.86 -36.97 31.40
C LEU A 94 43.28 -38.35 31.71
N ALA A 95 42.16 -38.42 32.46
CA ALA A 95 41.46 -39.67 32.72
C ALA A 95 40.94 -40.34 31.43
N ALA A 96 40.43 -39.54 30.48
CA ALA A 96 39.99 -40.07 29.18
C ALA A 96 41.16 -40.60 28.32
N LEU A 97 42.31 -39.92 28.34
CA LEU A 97 43.52 -40.36 27.66
C LEU A 97 44.11 -41.64 28.30
N ASP A 98 44.05 -41.72 29.62
CA ASP A 98 44.47 -42.90 30.39
C ASP A 98 43.62 -44.13 30.04
N ALA A 99 42.29 -43.97 30.06
CA ALA A 99 41.34 -45.00 29.69
C ALA A 99 41.50 -45.45 28.23
N ALA A 100 41.73 -44.52 27.30
CA ALA A 100 41.94 -44.84 25.89
C ALA A 100 43.29 -45.53 25.61
N SER A 101 44.31 -45.25 26.43
CA SER A 101 45.64 -45.86 26.32
C SER A 101 45.80 -47.13 27.15
N ALA A 102 44.78 -47.54 27.91
CA ALA A 102 44.81 -48.63 28.89
C ALA A 102 45.99 -48.53 29.89
N ALA A 103 46.30 -47.31 30.32
CA ALA A 103 47.49 -47.02 31.13
C ALA A 103 47.29 -47.17 32.65
N GLY A 104 46.09 -47.59 33.10
CA GLY A 104 45.84 -47.99 34.49
C GLY A 104 45.96 -46.89 35.53
N GLY A 105 45.77 -45.63 35.14
CA GLY A 105 45.89 -44.43 35.98
C GLY A 105 47.23 -43.69 35.84
N LEU A 106 48.22 -44.29 35.17
CA LEU A 106 49.56 -43.73 35.07
C LEU A 106 49.63 -42.42 34.27
N VAL A 107 48.75 -42.22 33.29
CA VAL A 107 48.65 -40.95 32.53
C VAL A 107 47.98 -39.87 33.38
N MET A 108 47.05 -40.23 34.26
CA MET A 108 46.38 -39.30 35.17
C MET A 108 47.33 -38.81 36.26
N CYS A 109 48.20 -39.68 36.76
CA CYS A 109 49.19 -39.36 37.78
C CYS A 109 50.49 -38.75 37.20
N SER A 110 50.53 -38.38 35.92
CA SER A 110 51.76 -37.85 35.28
C SER A 110 52.26 -36.52 35.89
N GLY A 111 51.42 -35.84 36.67
CA GLY A 111 51.78 -34.61 37.40
C GLY A 111 52.17 -34.83 38.87
N ALA A 112 52.17 -36.08 39.36
CA ALA A 112 52.51 -36.41 40.74
C ALA A 112 54.04 -36.52 40.95
N ASP A 113 54.47 -36.34 42.19
CA ASP A 113 55.87 -36.50 42.57
C ASP A 113 56.36 -37.93 42.28
N GLY A 114 57.45 -38.07 41.52
CA GLY A 114 57.98 -39.37 41.08
C GLY A 114 57.41 -39.93 39.77
N ALA A 115 56.46 -39.23 39.14
CA ALA A 115 55.94 -39.56 37.81
C ALA A 115 56.97 -39.71 36.66
N PRO A 116 58.13 -39.01 36.63
CA PRO A 116 59.10 -39.16 35.54
C PRO A 116 59.71 -40.56 35.43
N ALA A 117 59.72 -41.33 36.53
CA ALA A 117 60.28 -42.67 36.59
C ALA A 117 59.36 -43.75 35.99
N TRP A 118 58.10 -43.43 35.69
CA TRP A 118 57.13 -44.40 35.20
C TRP A 118 57.18 -44.54 33.67
N PRO A 119 57.11 -45.78 33.13
CA PRO A 119 57.10 -46.01 31.68
C PRO A 119 55.70 -45.73 31.10
N VAL A 120 55.30 -44.46 31.05
CA VAL A 120 53.98 -44.03 30.58
C VAL A 120 54.08 -43.45 29.17
N ALA A 121 53.24 -43.94 28.26
CA ALA A 121 53.08 -43.39 26.93
C ALA A 121 51.61 -43.40 26.52
N VAL A 122 51.14 -42.31 25.92
CA VAL A 122 49.81 -42.24 25.31
C VAL A 122 49.88 -42.94 23.96
N THR A 123 49.26 -44.12 23.88
CA THR A 123 49.28 -44.98 22.69
C THR A 123 48.10 -44.70 21.76
N ARG A 124 46.97 -44.24 22.29
CA ARG A 124 45.74 -44.01 21.52
C ARG A 124 44.98 -42.79 22.03
N LEU A 125 44.44 -42.00 21.09
CA LEU A 125 43.51 -40.92 21.42
C LEU A 125 42.07 -41.46 21.40
N PRO A 126 41.17 -41.00 22.29
CA PRO A 126 39.76 -41.37 22.26
C PRO A 126 39.10 -40.92 20.96
N ASP A 127 38.31 -41.80 20.35
CA ASP A 127 37.49 -41.45 19.19
C ASP A 127 36.28 -40.61 19.64
N ILE A 128 36.06 -39.49 18.96
CA ILE A 128 34.92 -38.61 19.22
C ILE A 128 33.92 -38.79 18.08
N VAL A 129 32.87 -39.57 18.33
CA VAL A 129 31.79 -39.76 17.35
C VAL A 129 30.69 -38.73 17.59
N TRP A 130 30.51 -37.82 16.62
CA TRP A 130 29.40 -36.87 16.63
C TRP A 130 28.46 -37.14 15.46
N ASN A 131 27.23 -37.56 15.76
CA ASN A 131 26.18 -37.73 14.75
C ASN A 131 25.46 -36.40 14.51
N GLY A 132 25.98 -35.60 13.58
CA GLY A 132 25.43 -34.30 13.19
C GLY A 132 24.20 -34.35 12.29
N SER A 133 23.79 -35.54 11.80
CA SER A 133 22.73 -35.70 10.80
C SER A 133 21.41 -35.02 11.20
N ARG A 134 21.00 -35.14 12.47
CA ARG A 134 19.77 -34.52 12.97
C ARG A 134 19.85 -32.99 12.97
N ALA A 135 20.99 -32.41 13.32
CA ALA A 135 21.19 -30.97 13.33
C ALA A 135 21.23 -30.40 11.89
N VAL A 136 21.88 -31.10 10.98
CA VAL A 136 21.94 -30.71 9.55
C VAL A 136 20.55 -30.75 8.91
N ARG A 137 19.76 -31.81 9.16
CA ARG A 137 18.37 -31.88 8.69
C ARG A 137 17.50 -30.77 9.30
N GLY A 138 17.69 -30.48 10.59
CA GLY A 138 16.98 -29.38 11.25
C GLY A 138 17.32 -28.02 10.64
N LEU A 139 18.58 -27.81 10.24
CA LEU A 139 19.01 -26.59 9.57
C LEU A 139 18.42 -26.47 8.17
N ALA A 140 18.43 -27.56 7.40
CA ALA A 140 17.80 -27.60 6.08
C ALA A 140 16.31 -27.28 6.16
N LEU A 141 15.59 -27.83 7.15
CA LEU A 141 14.18 -27.54 7.37
C LEU A 141 13.94 -26.07 7.77
N ALA A 142 14.76 -25.52 8.66
CA ALA A 142 14.66 -24.12 9.07
C ALA A 142 14.94 -23.15 7.91
N LEU A 143 15.95 -23.45 7.08
CA LEU A 143 16.25 -22.68 5.88
C LEU A 143 15.12 -22.76 4.85
N CYS A 144 14.53 -23.95 4.68
CA CYS A 144 13.35 -24.12 3.82
C CYS A 144 12.18 -23.27 4.32
N PHE A 145 11.90 -23.27 5.62
CA PHE A 145 10.87 -22.44 6.23
C PHE A 145 11.12 -20.92 6.00
N CYS A 146 12.36 -20.46 6.20
CA CYS A 146 12.73 -19.08 5.90
C CYS A 146 12.54 -18.76 4.42
N LEU A 147 13.00 -19.65 3.53
CA LEU A 147 12.88 -19.48 2.09
C LEU A 147 11.41 -19.41 1.67
N THR A 148 10.57 -20.31 2.16
CA THR A 148 9.13 -20.28 1.89
C THR A 148 8.50 -18.99 2.39
N THR A 149 8.91 -18.48 3.56
CA THR A 149 8.40 -17.22 4.11
C THR A 149 8.83 -16.00 3.28
N ILE A 150 10.03 -16.03 2.68
CA ILE A 150 10.52 -14.97 1.78
C ILE A 150 9.81 -15.04 0.42
N LEU A 151 9.64 -16.24 -0.13
CA LEU A 151 9.03 -16.44 -1.46
C LEU A 151 7.51 -16.35 -1.45
N LEU A 152 6.86 -16.50 -0.29
CA LEU A 152 5.40 -16.53 -0.24
C LEU A 152 4.83 -15.23 -0.83
N PRO A 153 3.94 -15.29 -1.84
CA PRO A 153 3.42 -14.09 -2.49
C PRO A 153 2.64 -13.19 -1.51
N MET A 154 2.75 -11.87 -1.67
CA MET A 154 2.10 -10.88 -0.79
C MET A 154 0.58 -11.05 -0.70
N ARG A 155 -0.06 -11.65 -1.72
CA ARG A 155 -1.50 -11.95 -1.75
C ARG A 155 -2.00 -12.78 -0.57
N PHE A 156 -1.12 -13.57 0.07
CA PHE A 156 -1.48 -14.40 1.23
C PHE A 156 -1.38 -13.65 2.56
N PHE A 157 -0.71 -12.50 2.59
CA PHE A 157 -0.62 -11.64 3.76
C PHE A 157 -1.58 -10.48 3.53
N GLY A 158 -2.88 -10.76 3.66
CA GLY A 158 -3.99 -9.84 3.46
C GLY A 158 -4.06 -8.73 4.51
N GLY A 159 -2.98 -7.95 4.66
CA GLY A 159 -3.02 -6.63 5.27
C GLY A 159 -2.97 -5.61 4.13
N SER A 160 -4.02 -4.80 4.00
CA SER A 160 -4.14 -3.76 2.99
C SER A 160 -2.81 -3.06 2.78
N SER A 161 -2.27 -3.15 1.57
CA SER A 161 -1.11 -2.35 1.22
C SER A 161 -1.50 -0.88 1.40
N PRO A 162 -0.76 -0.08 2.17
CA PRO A 162 -1.09 1.33 2.40
C PRO A 162 -1.24 2.10 1.08
N SER A 163 -0.53 1.67 0.02
CA SER A 163 -0.64 2.24 -1.33
C SER A 163 -2.02 2.09 -1.99
N ILE A 164 -2.75 0.98 -1.73
CA ILE A 164 -4.08 0.75 -2.36
C ILE A 164 -5.13 1.66 -1.71
N LYS A 165 -5.08 1.80 -0.38
CA LYS A 165 -5.95 2.74 0.35
C LYS A 165 -5.74 4.17 -0.10
N GLN A 166 -4.48 4.59 -0.21
CA GLN A 166 -4.12 5.95 -0.63
C GLN A 166 -4.58 6.26 -2.06
N GLY A 167 -4.51 5.30 -2.98
CA GLY A 167 -5.04 5.46 -4.33
C GLY A 167 -6.56 5.63 -4.35
N LEU A 168 -7.27 4.83 -3.57
CA LEU A 168 -8.74 4.85 -3.48
C LEU A 168 -9.27 6.14 -2.85
N GLU A 169 -8.62 6.61 -1.77
CA GLU A 169 -8.92 7.90 -1.13
C GLU A 169 -8.69 9.07 -2.09
N SER A 170 -7.62 9.01 -2.92
CA SER A 170 -7.36 10.06 -3.91
C SER A 170 -8.39 10.11 -5.03
N LEU A 171 -8.93 8.96 -5.43
CA LEU A 171 -9.99 8.86 -6.45
C LEU A 171 -11.33 9.34 -5.90
N ALA A 172 -11.70 8.90 -4.69
CA ALA A 172 -12.89 9.37 -4.01
C ALA A 172 -12.84 10.89 -3.75
N GLY A 173 -11.66 11.42 -3.41
CA GLY A 173 -11.43 12.86 -3.24
C GLY A 173 -11.62 13.66 -4.53
N GLN A 174 -11.06 13.18 -5.65
CA GLN A 174 -11.26 13.81 -6.97
C GLN A 174 -12.74 13.81 -7.39
N LEU A 175 -13.45 12.71 -7.14
CA LEU A 175 -14.87 12.62 -7.48
C LEU A 175 -15.73 13.52 -6.57
N ALA A 176 -15.39 13.61 -5.29
CA ALA A 176 -16.04 14.54 -4.36
C ALA A 176 -15.84 16.01 -4.78
N GLU A 177 -14.64 16.38 -5.23
CA GLU A 177 -14.35 17.72 -5.74
C GLU A 177 -15.20 18.06 -6.99
N ARG A 178 -15.38 17.10 -7.91
CA ARG A 178 -16.28 17.29 -9.07
C ARG A 178 -17.74 17.45 -8.67
N VAL A 179 -18.22 16.69 -7.69
CA VAL A 179 -19.59 16.81 -7.17
C VAL A 179 -19.78 18.16 -6.46
N GLU A 180 -18.81 18.62 -5.68
CA GLU A 180 -18.82 19.93 -5.01
C GLU A 180 -18.78 21.08 -6.04
N GLN A 181 -18.00 20.93 -7.12
CA GLN A 181 -17.99 21.90 -8.22
C GLN A 181 -19.38 22.00 -8.86
N ALA A 182 -20.04 20.87 -9.14
CA ALA A 182 -21.39 20.85 -9.69
C ALA A 182 -22.43 21.50 -8.75
N GLU A 183 -22.25 21.38 -7.42
CA GLU A 183 -23.08 22.05 -6.40
C GLU A 183 -22.87 23.56 -6.38
N SER A 184 -21.60 23.99 -6.28
CA SER A 184 -21.22 25.40 -6.18
C SER A 184 -21.72 26.22 -7.36
N GLU A 185 -21.79 25.60 -8.54
CA GLU A 185 -22.23 26.22 -9.77
C GLU A 185 -23.71 25.96 -10.10
N SER A 186 -24.42 25.23 -9.23
CA SER A 186 -25.84 24.84 -9.39
C SER A 186 -26.13 24.22 -10.77
N LEU A 187 -25.18 23.41 -11.28
CA LEU A 187 -25.26 22.81 -12.61
C LEU A 187 -26.18 21.59 -12.65
N LEU A 188 -26.34 20.89 -11.52
CA LEU A 188 -27.17 19.70 -11.39
C LEU A 188 -28.26 19.91 -10.34
N PRO A 189 -29.37 19.12 -10.41
CA PRO A 189 -30.41 19.17 -9.39
C PRO A 189 -29.87 18.84 -7.99
N GLU A 190 -30.17 19.71 -7.03
CA GLU A 190 -29.80 19.56 -5.61
C GLU A 190 -30.10 18.18 -4.97
N PRO A 191 -31.24 17.50 -5.25
CA PRO A 191 -31.48 16.16 -4.69
C PRO A 191 -30.51 15.10 -5.23
N LEU A 192 -29.99 15.26 -6.45
CA LEU A 192 -29.05 14.34 -7.08
C LEU A 192 -27.66 14.50 -6.48
N ILE A 193 -27.21 15.74 -6.31
CA ILE A 193 -25.94 16.08 -5.66
C ILE A 193 -25.91 15.53 -4.23
N ALA A 194 -26.99 15.71 -3.47
CA ALA A 194 -27.11 15.16 -2.12
C ALA A 194 -27.08 13.62 -2.09
N ALA A 195 -27.58 12.94 -3.13
CA ALA A 195 -27.51 11.49 -3.23
C ALA A 195 -26.08 11.01 -3.52
N LEU A 196 -25.40 11.62 -4.49
CA LEU A 196 -24.03 11.27 -4.86
C LEU A 196 -23.04 11.56 -3.72
N SER A 197 -23.17 12.69 -3.03
CA SER A 197 -22.32 13.03 -1.88
C SER A 197 -22.51 12.06 -0.72
N ASN A 198 -23.75 11.62 -0.45
CA ASN A 198 -24.03 10.59 0.55
C ASN A 198 -23.46 9.22 0.17
N GLN A 199 -23.52 8.84 -1.10
CA GLN A 199 -22.90 7.59 -1.58
C GLN A 199 -21.37 7.65 -1.45
N LEU A 200 -20.75 8.77 -1.83
CA LEU A 200 -19.31 9.01 -1.64
C LEU A 200 -18.91 8.96 -0.17
N ALA A 201 -19.67 9.60 0.72
CA ALA A 201 -19.42 9.56 2.16
C ALA A 201 -19.51 8.12 2.71
N ARG A 202 -20.50 7.34 2.27
CA ARG A 202 -20.61 5.92 2.64
C ARG A 202 -19.43 5.11 2.11
N ILE A 203 -18.96 5.35 0.90
CA ILE A 203 -17.79 4.66 0.34
C ILE A 203 -16.51 5.06 1.10
N ALA A 204 -16.37 6.31 1.50
CA ALA A 204 -15.25 6.75 2.33
C ALA A 204 -15.26 6.09 3.73
N GLU A 205 -16.45 5.92 4.34
CA GLU A 205 -16.58 5.32 5.67
C GLU A 205 -16.53 3.78 5.66
N SER A 206 -17.09 3.14 4.62
CA SER A 206 -17.25 1.68 4.53
C SER A 206 -16.34 1.01 3.50
N GLY A 207 -15.49 1.79 2.81
CA GLY A 207 -14.59 1.33 1.76
C GLY A 207 -13.74 0.15 2.23
N ASP A 208 -14.11 -1.05 1.79
CA ASP A 208 -13.47 -2.27 2.26
C ASP A 208 -12.15 -2.45 1.52
N ALA A 209 -11.06 -2.13 2.21
CA ALA A 209 -9.73 -2.33 1.68
C ALA A 209 -9.33 -3.82 1.54
N ALA A 210 -10.19 -4.76 1.96
CA ALA A 210 -10.09 -6.18 1.64
C ALA A 210 -10.69 -6.53 0.27
N ASP A 211 -11.62 -5.72 -0.26
CA ASP A 211 -12.23 -5.88 -1.58
C ASP A 211 -12.19 -4.55 -2.39
N PRO A 212 -11.01 -4.18 -2.91
CA PRO A 212 -10.84 -2.94 -3.67
C PRO A 212 -11.61 -2.93 -4.98
N ALA A 213 -11.89 -4.10 -5.57
CA ALA A 213 -12.61 -4.19 -6.84
C ALA A 213 -14.05 -3.69 -6.69
N ARG A 214 -14.73 -4.13 -5.64
CA ARG A 214 -16.10 -3.68 -5.35
C ARG A 214 -16.19 -2.19 -5.03
N THR A 215 -15.17 -1.66 -4.36
CA THR A 215 -15.13 -0.22 -4.04
C THR A 215 -14.86 0.62 -5.29
N LEU A 216 -14.01 0.14 -6.20
CA LEU A 216 -13.81 0.80 -7.50
C LEU A 216 -15.06 0.75 -8.37
N GLU A 217 -15.75 -0.39 -8.45
CA GLU A 217 -17.02 -0.51 -9.19
C GLU A 217 -18.09 0.46 -8.65
N ALA A 218 -18.15 0.67 -7.34
CA ALA A 218 -19.05 1.64 -6.75
C ALA A 218 -18.67 3.10 -7.09
N LEU A 219 -17.38 3.42 -7.17
CA LEU A 219 -16.90 4.74 -7.60
C LEU A 219 -17.17 4.98 -9.10
N ASP A 220 -16.91 3.98 -9.94
CA ASP A 220 -17.19 4.02 -11.38
C ASP A 220 -18.69 4.26 -11.62
N HIS A 221 -19.56 3.64 -10.82
CA HIS A 221 -21.00 3.86 -10.92
C HIS A 221 -21.41 5.30 -10.59
N ILE A 222 -20.76 5.94 -9.61
CA ILE A 222 -21.01 7.34 -9.26
C ILE A 222 -20.52 8.27 -10.38
N GLU A 223 -19.37 7.97 -10.98
CA GLU A 223 -18.85 8.72 -12.14
C GLU A 223 -19.78 8.58 -13.36
N GLU A 224 -20.31 7.38 -13.60
CA GLU A 224 -21.28 7.13 -14.67
C GLU A 224 -22.61 7.86 -14.41
N GLU A 225 -23.13 7.86 -13.18
CA GLU A 225 -24.33 8.63 -12.83
C GLU A 225 -24.10 10.14 -12.96
N LEU A 226 -22.95 10.66 -12.54
CA LEU A 226 -22.60 12.07 -12.68
C LEU A 226 -22.53 12.50 -14.14
N SER A 227 -21.77 11.76 -14.96
CA SER A 227 -21.59 12.06 -16.38
C SER A 227 -22.88 11.95 -17.18
N LYS A 228 -23.71 10.94 -16.89
CA LYS A 228 -25.04 10.81 -17.50
C LYS A 228 -25.94 11.99 -17.15
N SER A 229 -25.98 12.40 -15.89
CA SER A 229 -26.79 13.52 -15.43
C SER A 229 -26.32 14.84 -16.05
N ALA A 230 -25.01 15.04 -16.17
CA ALA A 230 -24.43 16.20 -16.84
C ALA A 230 -24.78 16.24 -18.33
N ALA A 231 -24.77 15.09 -19.01
CA ALA A 231 -25.18 14.98 -20.41
C ALA A 231 -26.67 15.31 -20.62
N GLU A 232 -27.56 14.77 -19.78
CA GLU A 232 -29.01 15.07 -19.83
C GLU A 232 -29.28 16.57 -19.62
N GLN A 233 -28.55 17.20 -18.70
CA GLN A 233 -28.68 18.64 -18.45
C GLN A 233 -28.11 19.48 -19.60
N ALA A 234 -27.00 19.05 -20.20
CA ALA A 234 -26.44 19.70 -21.39
C ALA A 234 -27.43 19.64 -22.56
N GLU A 235 -28.07 18.50 -22.80
CA GLU A 235 -29.14 18.37 -23.82
C GLU A 235 -30.29 19.35 -23.55
N ALA A 236 -30.77 19.42 -22.30
CA ALA A 236 -31.83 20.36 -21.92
C ALA A 236 -31.44 21.83 -22.17
N LEU A 237 -30.21 22.22 -21.79
CA LEU A 237 -29.70 23.57 -22.01
C LEU A 237 -29.45 23.89 -23.49
N THR A 238 -29.02 22.93 -24.30
CA THR A 238 -28.90 23.14 -25.76
C THR A 238 -30.26 23.37 -26.41
N ALA A 239 -31.31 22.66 -25.95
CA ALA A 239 -32.67 22.88 -26.42
C ALA A 239 -33.19 24.27 -26.02
N GLU A 240 -32.92 24.72 -24.78
CA GLU A 240 -33.25 26.06 -24.32
C GLU A 240 -32.47 27.13 -25.13
N GLN A 241 -31.18 26.92 -25.40
CA GLN A 241 -30.37 27.82 -26.21
C GLN A 241 -30.90 27.95 -27.64
N ALA A 242 -31.32 26.84 -28.27
CA ALA A 242 -31.93 26.87 -29.59
C ALA A 242 -33.26 27.65 -29.59
N ALA A 243 -34.07 27.50 -28.54
CA ALA A 243 -35.29 28.28 -28.37
C ALA A 243 -34.99 29.78 -28.17
N LEU A 244 -34.01 30.13 -27.34
CA LEU A 244 -33.54 31.51 -27.13
C LEU A 244 -33.03 32.16 -28.43
N GLN A 245 -32.26 31.44 -29.24
CA GLN A 245 -31.79 31.94 -30.53
C GLN A 245 -32.95 32.14 -31.52
N GLY A 246 -33.95 31.24 -31.51
CA GLY A 246 -35.17 31.39 -32.31
C GLY A 246 -35.99 32.61 -31.92
N THR A 247 -36.17 32.87 -30.61
CA THR A 247 -36.90 34.06 -30.13
C THR A 247 -36.13 35.35 -30.40
N LEU A 248 -34.80 35.34 -30.29
CA LEU A 248 -33.93 36.45 -30.69
C LEU A 248 -34.10 36.83 -32.15
N ALA A 249 -34.01 35.86 -33.06
CA ALA A 249 -34.14 36.10 -34.50
C ALA A 249 -35.51 36.71 -34.85
N LEU A 250 -36.58 36.22 -34.21
CA LEU A 250 -37.92 36.77 -34.36
C LEU A 250 -38.03 38.20 -33.81
N ALA A 251 -37.48 38.47 -32.63
CA ALA A 251 -37.49 39.80 -32.02
C ALA A 251 -36.73 40.83 -32.88
N GLU A 252 -35.57 40.47 -33.42
CA GLU A 252 -34.79 41.32 -34.34
C GLU A 252 -35.52 41.55 -35.66
N GLN A 253 -36.15 40.51 -36.22
CA GLN A 253 -36.95 40.63 -37.44
C GLN A 253 -38.14 41.57 -37.22
N MET A 254 -38.83 41.47 -36.08
CA MET A 254 -39.93 42.38 -35.73
C MET A 254 -39.45 43.82 -35.53
N ALA A 255 -38.30 44.01 -34.87
CA ALA A 255 -37.71 45.34 -34.67
C ALA A 255 -37.37 45.99 -36.03
N SER A 256 -36.74 45.25 -36.93
CA SER A 256 -36.39 45.75 -38.27
C SER A 256 -37.63 46.14 -39.10
N ARG A 257 -38.75 45.40 -38.97
CA ARG A 257 -40.01 45.72 -39.64
C ARG A 257 -40.67 46.96 -39.04
N PHE A 258 -40.60 47.14 -37.72
CA PHE A 258 -41.18 48.31 -37.05
C PHE A 258 -40.39 49.60 -37.30
N ASP A 259 -39.07 49.50 -37.52
CA ASP A 259 -38.25 50.63 -37.99
C ASP A 259 -38.58 51.02 -39.44
N ALA A 260 -38.87 50.05 -40.30
CA ALA A 260 -39.21 50.29 -41.71
C ALA A 260 -40.65 50.82 -41.90
N ALA A 261 -41.59 50.36 -41.07
CA ALA A 261 -42.98 50.81 -41.07
C ALA A 261 -43.54 50.78 -39.63
N PRO A 262 -43.79 51.94 -39.00
CA PRO A 262 -44.29 51.98 -37.63
C PRO A 262 -45.68 51.32 -37.58
N PRO A 263 -45.89 50.33 -36.69
CA PRO A 263 -47.15 49.61 -36.61
C PRO A 263 -48.27 50.54 -36.14
N THR A 264 -49.47 50.29 -36.65
CA THR A 264 -50.70 50.88 -36.10
C THR A 264 -50.96 50.28 -34.72
N GLY A 265 -51.62 51.00 -33.80
CA GLY A 265 -51.81 50.54 -32.41
C GLY A 265 -52.43 49.14 -32.25
N THR A 266 -53.26 48.72 -33.20
CA THR A 266 -53.84 47.35 -33.24
C THR A 266 -52.84 46.27 -33.68
N GLN A 267 -51.92 46.59 -34.59
CA GLN A 267 -50.87 45.67 -35.05
C GLN A 267 -49.78 45.50 -33.98
N ALA A 268 -49.47 46.57 -33.24
CA ALA A 268 -48.53 46.51 -32.11
C ALA A 268 -49.09 45.63 -30.96
N ALA A 269 -50.40 45.70 -30.70
CA ALA A 269 -51.04 44.85 -29.69
C ALA A 269 -51.08 43.36 -30.10
N ALA A 270 -51.44 43.06 -31.35
CA ALA A 270 -51.45 41.67 -31.85
C ALA A 270 -50.03 41.06 -31.88
N ALA A 271 -49.01 41.87 -32.20
CA ALA A 271 -47.62 41.47 -32.12
C ALA A 271 -47.16 41.16 -30.68
N ALA A 272 -47.66 41.91 -29.69
CA ALA A 272 -47.40 41.67 -28.28
C ALA A 272 -47.93 40.32 -27.82
N GLU A 273 -49.18 40.05 -28.20
CA GLU A 273 -49.91 38.85 -27.79
C GLU A 273 -49.31 37.59 -28.42
N ALA A 274 -48.86 37.67 -29.67
CA ALA A 274 -48.14 36.59 -30.33
C ALA A 274 -46.76 36.32 -29.67
N LEU A 275 -46.05 37.38 -29.26
CA LEU A 275 -44.77 37.26 -28.55
C LEU A 275 -44.95 36.67 -27.16
N SER A 276 -45.98 37.08 -26.41
CA SER A 276 -46.29 36.50 -25.10
C SER A 276 -46.69 35.04 -25.20
N GLN A 277 -47.50 34.66 -26.20
CA GLN A 277 -47.84 33.24 -26.44
C GLN A 277 -46.61 32.41 -26.80
N LEU A 278 -45.69 32.95 -27.60
CA LEU A 278 -44.43 32.27 -27.93
C LEU A 278 -43.54 32.09 -26.70
N LEU A 279 -43.44 33.12 -25.85
CA LEU A 279 -42.67 33.08 -24.60
C LEU A 279 -43.26 32.09 -23.58
N ASP A 280 -44.58 31.95 -23.52
CA ASP A 280 -45.28 30.95 -22.69
C ASP A 280 -45.10 29.51 -23.22
N GLN A 281 -44.96 29.34 -24.53
CA GLN A 281 -44.80 28.01 -25.16
C GLN A 281 -43.34 27.57 -25.32
N ALA A 282 -42.39 28.49 -25.21
CA ALA A 282 -40.97 28.18 -25.33
C ALA A 282 -40.47 27.44 -24.06
N PRO A 283 -39.58 26.44 -24.21
CA PRO A 283 -38.98 25.72 -23.09
C PRO A 283 -37.89 26.59 -22.43
N LEU A 284 -38.31 27.69 -21.81
CA LEU A 284 -37.45 28.64 -21.11
C LEU A 284 -37.55 28.40 -19.61
N ALA A 285 -36.46 28.71 -18.88
CA ALA A 285 -36.53 28.76 -17.43
C ALA A 285 -37.69 29.66 -16.95
N PRO A 286 -38.51 29.24 -15.97
CA PRO A 286 -39.75 29.92 -15.60
C PRO A 286 -39.52 31.34 -15.05
N SER A 287 -38.36 31.57 -14.40
CA SER A 287 -37.92 32.89 -13.95
C SER A 287 -37.56 33.81 -15.12
N LEU A 288 -36.98 33.26 -16.18
CA LEU A 288 -36.57 34.00 -17.38
C LEU A 288 -37.79 34.34 -18.25
N ALA A 289 -38.69 33.38 -18.45
CA ALA A 289 -39.97 33.59 -19.12
C ALA A 289 -40.81 34.69 -18.42
N SER A 290 -40.91 34.64 -17.09
CA SER A 290 -41.66 35.65 -16.30
C SER A 290 -41.06 37.06 -16.43
N ASN A 291 -39.72 37.17 -16.41
CA ASN A 291 -39.03 38.46 -16.58
C ASN A 291 -39.21 39.02 -18.00
N LEU A 292 -39.15 38.17 -19.02
CA LEU A 292 -39.39 38.58 -20.41
C LEU A 292 -40.85 38.99 -20.63
N LEU A 293 -41.82 38.24 -20.09
CA LEU A 293 -43.24 38.59 -20.13
C LEU A 293 -43.51 39.94 -19.45
N ALA A 294 -42.87 40.22 -18.31
CA ALA A 294 -42.99 41.51 -17.64
C ALA A 294 -42.48 42.68 -18.51
N THR A 295 -41.41 42.47 -19.29
CA THR A 295 -40.91 43.51 -20.22
C THR A 295 -41.87 43.77 -21.39
N VAL A 296 -42.61 42.75 -21.84
CA VAL A 296 -43.61 42.89 -22.90
C VAL A 296 -44.90 43.52 -22.37
N ALA A 297 -45.37 43.14 -21.17
CA ALA A 297 -46.62 43.62 -20.58
C ALA A 297 -46.54 45.05 -19.99
N GLY A 298 -45.35 45.50 -19.57
CA GLY A 298 -45.16 46.79 -18.90
C GLY A 298 -45.21 48.02 -19.83
N THR A 299 -45.35 47.84 -21.15
CA THR A 299 -45.30 48.95 -22.11
C THR A 299 -46.60 49.05 -22.89
N ASN A 300 -47.25 50.23 -22.87
CA ASN A 300 -48.53 50.53 -23.55
C ASN A 300 -48.41 50.57 -25.10
N GLY A 301 -47.51 49.77 -25.68
CA GLY A 301 -47.25 49.62 -27.10
C GLY A 301 -45.83 49.10 -27.34
N LEU A 302 -45.67 48.04 -28.15
CA LEU A 302 -44.35 47.61 -28.60
C LEU A 302 -43.71 48.72 -29.44
N SER A 303 -42.58 49.21 -28.98
CA SER A 303 -41.73 50.13 -29.72
C SER A 303 -40.46 49.41 -30.16
N SER A 304 -39.79 49.92 -31.19
CA SER A 304 -38.49 49.40 -31.63
C SER A 304 -37.48 49.32 -30.45
N ALA A 305 -37.53 50.30 -29.54
CA ALA A 305 -36.69 50.34 -28.34
C ALA A 305 -36.97 49.18 -27.35
N THR A 306 -38.23 48.77 -27.16
CA THR A 306 -38.57 47.67 -26.25
C THR A 306 -38.17 46.31 -26.82
N LEU A 307 -38.26 46.14 -28.14
CA LEU A 307 -37.76 44.96 -28.84
C LEU A 307 -36.23 44.85 -28.78
N GLN A 308 -35.51 45.98 -28.91
CA GLN A 308 -34.05 46.01 -28.74
C GLN A 308 -33.62 45.66 -27.30
N GLN A 309 -34.39 46.11 -26.30
CA GLN A 309 -34.14 45.77 -24.91
C GLN A 309 -34.40 44.28 -24.63
N LEU A 310 -35.47 43.70 -25.21
CA LEU A 310 -35.73 42.26 -25.16
C LEU A 310 -34.59 41.46 -25.81
N ALA A 311 -34.13 41.89 -26.99
CA ALA A 311 -33.02 41.26 -27.69
C ALA A 311 -31.71 41.33 -26.89
N ALA A 312 -31.43 42.43 -26.19
CA ALA A 312 -30.28 42.54 -25.32
C ALA A 312 -30.35 41.53 -24.15
N ARG A 313 -31.51 41.43 -23.49
CA ARG A 313 -31.74 40.47 -22.38
C ARG A 313 -31.63 39.02 -22.83
N LEU A 314 -32.14 38.69 -24.00
CA LEU A 314 -32.04 37.35 -24.58
C LEU A 314 -30.59 37.01 -24.99
N ARG A 315 -29.79 37.98 -25.48
CA ARG A 315 -28.35 37.76 -25.75
C ARG A 315 -27.55 37.54 -24.46
N GLU A 316 -27.84 38.30 -23.40
CA GLU A 316 -27.25 38.07 -22.08
C GLU A 316 -27.57 36.66 -21.56
N ALA A 317 -28.83 36.23 -21.67
CA ALA A 317 -29.26 34.88 -21.30
C ALA A 317 -28.54 33.79 -22.12
N GLY A 318 -28.41 33.98 -23.44
CA GLY A 318 -27.70 33.05 -24.32
C GLY A 318 -26.20 32.93 -24.02
N ALA A 319 -25.55 34.02 -23.58
CA ALA A 319 -24.15 33.98 -23.17
C ALA A 319 -23.95 33.22 -21.85
N CYS A 320 -24.88 33.37 -20.90
CA CYS A 320 -24.87 32.61 -19.65
C CYS A 320 -25.10 31.11 -19.88
N SER A 321 -26.03 30.74 -20.75
CA SER A 321 -26.28 29.32 -21.06
C SER A 321 -25.10 28.67 -21.80
N GLU A 322 -24.43 29.38 -22.71
CA GLU A 322 -23.20 28.88 -23.35
C GLU A 322 -22.07 28.66 -22.33
N ALA A 323 -21.92 29.56 -21.35
CA ALA A 323 -20.95 29.40 -20.27
C ALA A 323 -21.27 28.15 -19.41
N GLN A 324 -22.54 27.92 -19.08
CA GLN A 324 -22.96 26.71 -18.34
C GLN A 324 -22.73 25.43 -19.15
N LEU A 325 -23.00 25.43 -20.46
CA LEU A 325 -22.73 24.29 -21.34
C LEU A 325 -21.25 23.91 -21.39
N ARG A 326 -20.35 24.91 -21.43
CA ARG A 326 -18.91 24.63 -21.40
C ARG A 326 -18.49 23.97 -20.09
N ARG A 327 -19.03 24.42 -18.96
CA ARG A 327 -18.68 23.89 -17.64
C ARG A 327 -19.26 22.49 -17.39
N LEU A 328 -20.46 22.20 -17.91
CA LEU A 328 -21.01 20.84 -17.89
C LEU A 328 -20.16 19.84 -18.70
N GLY A 329 -19.48 20.30 -19.75
CA GLY A 329 -18.54 19.47 -20.51
C GLY A 329 -17.18 19.25 -19.83
N GLU A 330 -16.89 19.96 -18.74
CA GLU A 330 -15.65 19.82 -17.95
C GLU A 330 -15.83 18.90 -16.72
N LEU A 331 -17.07 18.50 -16.41
CA LEU A 331 -17.44 17.53 -15.38
C LEU A 331 -17.28 16.08 -15.87
#